data_AF-F5RCW8-F1
#
_entry.id   AF-F5RCW8-F1
#
_cell.length_a   1.000
_cell.length_b   1.000
_cell.length_c   1.000
_cell.angle_alpha   90.00
_cell.angle_beta   90.00
_cell.angle_gamma   90.00
#
_symmetry.space_group_name_H-M   'P 1'
#
loop_
_entity.id
_entity.type
_entity.pdbx_description
1 polymer ?
#
loop_
_entity_poly.entity_id
_entity_poly.type
_entity_poly.pdbx_seq_one_letter_code
_entity_poly.pdbx_strand_id
1 'polypeptide(L)'
;MPADHPRLRLFALLLPLALAACAGVRPAASPEAAPANAVKTAPQPEPTQTDAERQLLQALQAAQPRGGNPARARALLDALMAAQGDASKAVHPHARALLDLLNERQRLDAANQKLTQQLERSSQQAKDSQARADELQRKLDALADIERSLPGARVPSRGVPR
;
A
#
# COMPACT_ATOMS: atom_id res chain seq x y z
N MET A 1 -27.64 24.25 33.54
CA MET A 1 -28.58 23.88 32.47
C MET A 1 -27.92 22.82 31.60
N PRO A 2 -28.51 21.63 31.53
CA PRO A 2 -27.94 20.42 30.92
C PRO A 2 -28.35 20.26 29.45
N ALA A 3 -27.58 19.48 28.70
CA ALA A 3 -28.08 18.71 27.57
C ALA A 3 -27.16 17.51 27.37
N ASP A 4 -27.64 16.35 27.83
CA ASP A 4 -27.24 15.04 27.33
C ASP A 4 -27.37 15.00 25.80
N HIS A 5 -26.50 14.26 25.11
CA HIS A 5 -26.99 13.07 24.42
C HIS A 5 -25.89 12.11 23.96
N PRO A 6 -26.25 10.82 23.88
CA PRO A 6 -25.34 9.68 23.82
C PRO A 6 -25.19 9.18 22.37
N ARG A 7 -24.02 8.64 22.00
CA ARG A 7 -23.83 7.74 20.84
C ARG A 7 -22.40 7.20 20.77
N LEU A 8 -22.00 6.45 21.81
CA LEU A 8 -20.87 5.52 21.71
C LEU A 8 -21.44 4.11 21.71
N ARG A 9 -21.83 3.61 20.54
CA ARG A 9 -22.14 2.19 20.24
C ARG A 9 -22.44 2.08 18.73
N LEU A 10 -22.07 0.95 18.13
CA LEU A 10 -21.90 0.65 16.69
C LEU A 10 -20.55 1.13 16.13
N PHE A 11 -19.54 0.33 15.79
CA PHE A 11 -19.46 -1.08 15.40
C PHE A 11 -18.14 -1.67 15.94
N ALA A 12 -18.20 -2.41 17.05
CA ALA A 12 -17.15 -3.38 17.39
C ALA A 12 -17.65 -4.74 16.91
N LEU A 13 -17.52 -4.97 15.60
CA LEU A 13 -17.93 -6.22 14.98
C LEU A 13 -16.70 -7.14 14.90
N LEU A 14 -16.65 -8.02 15.89
CA LEU A 14 -16.16 -9.40 15.87
C LEU A 14 -15.55 -9.89 14.55
N LEU A 15 -14.27 -10.28 14.60
CA LEU A 15 -13.78 -11.37 13.76
C LEU A 15 -12.58 -12.09 14.43
N PRO A 16 -12.80 -13.19 15.17
CA PRO A 16 -11.81 -14.24 15.32
C PRO A 16 -12.07 -15.28 14.22
N LEU A 17 -11.11 -15.53 13.34
CA LEU A 17 -11.16 -16.73 12.51
C LEU A 17 -9.84 -17.49 12.61
N ALA A 18 -9.95 -18.60 13.31
CA ALA A 18 -8.99 -19.67 13.40
C ALA A 18 -8.78 -20.32 12.03
N LEU A 19 -7.54 -20.68 11.72
CA LEU A 19 -7.24 -21.78 10.82
C LEU A 19 -6.31 -22.75 11.55
N ALA A 20 -6.94 -23.63 12.32
CA ALA A 20 -6.44 -24.94 12.67
C ALA A 20 -7.35 -25.97 11.98
N ALA A 21 -6.79 -27.13 11.62
CA ALA A 21 -7.44 -28.30 11.03
C ALA A 21 -7.53 -28.35 9.49
N CYS A 22 -6.44 -28.80 8.87
CA CYS A 22 -6.50 -29.74 7.74
C CYS A 22 -5.49 -30.86 8.01
N ALA A 23 -5.78 -31.69 9.02
CA ALA A 23 -5.08 -32.94 9.25
C ALA A 23 -6.11 -34.01 9.62
N GLY A 24 -6.33 -34.96 8.70
CA GLY A 24 -6.84 -36.28 9.03
C GLY A 24 -8.32 -36.54 8.74
N VAL A 25 -8.62 -37.07 7.55
CA VAL A 25 -9.56 -38.19 7.43
C VAL A 25 -8.92 -39.22 6.50
N ARG A 26 -8.36 -40.27 7.11
CA ARG A 26 -7.91 -41.50 6.46
C ARG A 26 -8.98 -42.55 6.76
N PRO A 27 -9.72 -43.07 5.77
CA PRO A 27 -10.61 -44.19 6.04
C PRO A 27 -9.79 -45.48 6.12
N ALA A 28 -10.11 -46.28 7.13
CA ALA A 28 -9.61 -47.64 7.30
C ALA A 28 -10.55 -48.62 6.60
N ALA A 29 -9.98 -49.49 5.74
CA ALA A 29 -10.51 -50.81 5.43
C ALA A 29 -9.38 -51.64 4.77
N SER A 30 -8.92 -52.68 5.47
CA SER A 30 -8.15 -53.81 4.93
C SER A 30 -9.11 -54.99 4.70
N PRO A 31 -8.63 -56.14 4.18
CA PRO A 31 -7.73 -56.45 3.07
C PRO A 31 -8.54 -57.12 1.94
N GLU A 32 -7.92 -57.56 0.83
CA GLU A 32 -8.26 -58.81 0.09
C GLU A 32 -7.72 -58.80 -1.36
N ALA A 33 -6.99 -59.87 -1.67
CA ALA A 33 -6.73 -60.49 -2.98
C ALA A 33 -6.25 -59.63 -4.17
N ALA A 34 -5.00 -59.88 -4.56
CA ALA A 34 -4.58 -59.80 -5.96
C ALA A 34 -5.48 -60.72 -6.84
N PRO A 35 -5.71 -60.37 -8.10
CA PRO A 35 -4.76 -60.86 -9.10
C PRO A 35 -4.37 -59.84 -10.19
N ALA A 36 -3.12 -59.99 -10.61
CA ALA A 36 -2.56 -59.73 -11.92
C ALA A 36 -3.47 -59.05 -12.96
N ASN A 37 -3.24 -57.76 -13.18
CA ASN A 37 -3.25 -57.19 -14.53
C ASN A 37 -2.21 -56.09 -14.61
N ALA A 38 -1.04 -56.45 -15.15
CA ALA A 38 0.00 -55.51 -15.52
C ALA A 38 -0.47 -54.67 -16.71
N VAL A 39 -1.31 -53.68 -16.45
CA VAL A 39 -1.38 -52.51 -17.32
C VAL A 39 -0.05 -51.80 -17.13
N LYS A 40 0.81 -51.94 -18.13
CA LYS A 40 2.03 -51.17 -18.28
C LYS A 40 1.61 -49.71 -18.43
N THR A 41 1.38 -49.04 -17.31
CA THR A 41 1.18 -47.60 -17.25
C THR A 41 2.45 -47.01 -17.84
N ALA A 42 2.35 -46.53 -19.08
CA ALA A 42 3.40 -45.75 -19.69
C ALA A 42 3.79 -44.65 -18.69
N PRO A 43 5.10 -44.40 -18.47
CA PRO A 43 5.52 -43.35 -17.58
C PRO A 43 4.85 -42.04 -18.03
N GLN A 44 4.08 -41.43 -17.13
CA GLN A 44 3.61 -40.07 -17.37
C GLN A 44 4.84 -39.22 -17.68
N PRO A 45 4.82 -38.38 -18.72
CA PRO A 45 5.90 -37.44 -18.94
C PRO A 45 5.90 -36.48 -17.76
N GLU A 46 6.88 -36.61 -16.88
CA GLU A 46 7.30 -35.56 -15.97
C GLU A 46 7.32 -34.25 -16.77
N PRO A 47 6.70 -33.15 -16.27
CA PRO A 47 6.72 -31.88 -16.98
C PRO A 47 8.17 -31.41 -17.03
N THR A 48 8.84 -31.67 -18.14
CA THR A 48 10.18 -31.18 -18.42
C THR A 48 10.05 -29.68 -18.65
N GLN A 49 10.21 -28.94 -17.56
CA GLN A 49 10.06 -27.50 -17.56
C GLN A 49 10.95 -26.88 -18.64
N THR A 50 10.32 -26.18 -19.58
CA THR A 50 11.00 -25.60 -20.74
C THR A 50 11.87 -24.41 -20.32
N ASP A 51 12.88 -24.06 -21.10
CA ASP A 51 13.75 -22.92 -20.77
C ASP A 51 12.98 -21.60 -20.70
N ALA A 52 11.92 -21.45 -21.51
CA ALA A 52 11.02 -20.31 -21.46
C ALA A 52 10.25 -20.23 -20.13
N GLU A 53 9.76 -21.35 -19.60
CA GLU A 53 9.12 -21.41 -18.29
C GLU A 53 10.10 -21.11 -17.16
N ARG A 54 11.34 -21.61 -17.23
CA ARG A 54 12.39 -21.27 -16.26
C ARG A 54 12.69 -19.78 -16.25
N GLN A 55 12.79 -19.16 -17.42
CA GLN A 55 13.01 -17.72 -17.55
C GLN A 55 11.83 -16.90 -16.99
N LEU A 56 10.59 -17.35 -17.21
CA LEU A 56 9.40 -16.75 -16.62
C LEU A 56 9.43 -16.82 -15.09
N LEU A 57 9.81 -17.97 -14.51
CA LEU A 57 9.95 -18.12 -13.06
C LEU A 57 11.05 -17.23 -12.48
N GLN A 58 12.17 -17.09 -13.18
CA GLN A 58 13.23 -16.15 -12.78
C GLN A 58 12.73 -14.70 -12.82
N ALA A 59 11.93 -14.33 -13.81
CA ALA A 59 11.32 -13.01 -13.89
C ALA A 59 10.34 -12.78 -12.72
N LEU A 60 9.51 -13.77 -12.37
CA LEU A 60 8.63 -13.73 -11.20
C LEU A 60 9.40 -13.55 -9.89
N GLN A 61 10.52 -14.27 -9.73
CA GLN A 61 11.36 -14.12 -8.55
C GLN A 61 12.01 -12.73 -8.50
N ALA A 62 12.46 -12.19 -9.64
CA ALA A 62 12.98 -10.84 -9.73
C ALA A 62 11.89 -9.76 -9.51
N ALA A 63 10.62 -10.05 -9.85
CA ALA A 63 9.50 -9.12 -9.70
C ALA A 63 9.02 -8.96 -8.24
N GLN A 64 9.51 -9.78 -7.30
CA GLN A 64 9.06 -9.79 -5.92
C GLN A 64 9.06 -8.38 -5.29
N PRO A 65 8.01 -8.01 -4.53
CA PRO A 65 7.86 -6.67 -3.97
C PRO A 65 8.92 -6.35 -2.90
N ARG A 66 9.42 -7.36 -2.20
CA ARG A 66 10.46 -7.22 -1.17
C ARG A 66 11.73 -7.93 -1.63
N GLY A 67 12.82 -7.18 -1.81
CA GLY A 67 14.13 -7.73 -2.18
C GLY A 67 14.28 -8.15 -3.65
N GLY A 68 13.26 -7.96 -4.48
CA GLY A 68 13.34 -8.18 -5.92
C GLY A 68 14.06 -7.05 -6.67
N ASN A 69 14.31 -7.28 -7.95
CA ASN A 69 14.81 -6.29 -8.89
C ASN A 69 13.81 -6.15 -10.06
N PRO A 70 12.88 -5.16 -10.03
CA PRO A 70 11.86 -5.01 -11.05
C PRO A 70 12.44 -4.65 -12.43
N ALA A 71 13.59 -3.98 -12.48
CA ALA A 71 14.26 -3.69 -13.75
C ALA A 71 14.78 -4.97 -14.41
N ARG A 72 15.39 -5.87 -13.63
CA ARG A 72 15.80 -7.20 -14.11
C ARG A 72 14.60 -8.03 -14.53
N ALA A 73 13.50 -7.99 -13.77
CA ALA A 73 12.28 -8.70 -14.12
C ALA A 73 11.76 -8.28 -15.50
N ARG A 74 11.69 -6.97 -15.78
CA ARG A 74 11.29 -6.46 -17.09
C ARG A 74 12.23 -6.92 -18.20
N ALA A 75 13.53 -6.79 -18.01
CA ALA A 75 14.51 -7.23 -19.00
C ALA A 75 14.36 -8.72 -19.35
N LEU A 76 14.09 -9.58 -18.35
CA LEU A 76 13.84 -11.00 -18.58
C LEU A 76 12.54 -11.25 -19.35
N LEU A 77 11.49 -10.49 -19.07
CA LEU A 77 10.19 -10.60 -19.75
C LEU A 77 10.25 -10.06 -21.19
N ASP A 78 10.94 -8.94 -21.42
CA ASP A 78 11.15 -8.37 -22.76
C ASP A 78 11.97 -9.32 -23.64
N ALA A 79 13.02 -9.93 -23.08
CA ALA A 79 13.79 -10.96 -23.77
C ALA A 79 12.96 -12.21 -24.07
N LEU A 80 12.06 -12.61 -23.15
CA LEU A 80 11.15 -13.72 -23.36
C LEU A 80 10.15 -13.43 -24.49
N MET A 81 9.62 -12.21 -24.54
CA MET A 81 8.69 -11.77 -25.59
C MET A 81 9.34 -11.59 -26.97
N ALA A 82 10.65 -11.30 -27.01
CA ALA A 82 11.41 -11.23 -28.25
C ALA A 82 11.75 -12.62 -28.82
N ALA A 83 11.67 -13.67 -28.01
CA ALA A 83 11.98 -15.03 -28.44
C ALA A 83 10.84 -15.64 -29.25
N GLN A 84 11.16 -16.17 -30.44
CA GLN A 84 10.16 -16.66 -31.40
C GLN A 84 9.92 -18.18 -31.35
N GLY A 85 10.52 -18.89 -30.38
CA GLY A 85 10.33 -20.32 -30.19
C GLY A 85 8.91 -20.67 -29.73
N ASP A 86 8.42 -21.86 -30.07
CA ASP A 86 7.03 -22.26 -29.75
C ASP A 86 6.79 -22.36 -28.23
N ALA A 87 7.81 -22.77 -27.47
CA ALA A 87 7.78 -22.74 -26.01
C ALA A 87 7.67 -21.31 -25.45
N SER A 88 8.35 -20.33 -26.07
CA SER A 88 8.25 -18.91 -25.68
C SER A 88 6.86 -18.36 -25.99
N LYS A 89 6.33 -18.64 -27.19
CA LYS A 89 4.99 -18.20 -27.59
C LYS A 89 3.91 -18.72 -26.65
N ALA A 90 4.05 -19.94 -26.12
CA ALA A 90 3.13 -20.51 -25.14
C ALA A 90 3.07 -19.68 -23.84
N VAL A 91 4.18 -19.07 -23.42
CA VAL A 91 4.27 -18.25 -22.18
C VAL A 91 4.10 -16.74 -22.40
N HIS A 92 4.05 -16.26 -23.64
CA HIS A 92 3.85 -14.83 -23.94
C HIS A 92 2.64 -14.17 -23.25
N PRO A 93 1.45 -14.82 -23.15
CA PRO A 93 0.32 -14.23 -22.45
C PRO A 93 0.63 -13.92 -20.97
N HIS A 94 1.37 -14.80 -20.31
CA HIS A 94 1.80 -14.62 -18.93
C HIS A 94 2.85 -13.52 -18.81
N ALA A 95 3.82 -13.49 -19.71
CA ALA A 95 4.85 -12.45 -19.70
C ALA A 95 4.28 -11.05 -19.92
N ARG A 96 3.31 -10.92 -20.83
CA ARG A 96 2.59 -9.66 -21.08
C ARG A 96 1.82 -9.20 -19.83
N ALA A 97 1.06 -10.10 -19.21
CA ALA A 97 0.33 -9.77 -17.98
C ALA A 97 1.26 -9.31 -16.84
N LEU A 98 2.43 -9.95 -16.69
CA LEU A 98 3.43 -9.54 -15.69
C LEU A 98 4.09 -8.20 -16.02
N LEU A 99 4.36 -7.91 -17.29
CA LEU A 99 4.85 -6.60 -17.71
C LEU A 99 3.85 -5.48 -17.40
N ASP A 100 2.57 -5.70 -17.70
CA ASP A 100 1.50 -4.75 -17.39
C ASP A 100 1.42 -4.47 -15.88
N LEU A 101 1.49 -5.52 -15.06
CA LEU A 101 1.53 -5.38 -13.59
C LEU A 101 2.76 -4.60 -13.12
N LEU A 102 3.95 -4.88 -13.66
CA LEU A 102 5.17 -4.16 -13.30
C LEU A 102 5.11 -2.69 -13.72
N ASN A 103 4.53 -2.39 -14.87
CA ASN A 103 4.36 -1.03 -15.35
C ASN A 103 3.39 -0.24 -14.46
N GLU A 104 2.26 -0.85 -14.09
CA GLU A 104 1.30 -0.23 -13.18
C GLU A 104 1.91 0.03 -11.81
N ARG A 105 2.66 -0.94 -11.27
CA ARG A 105 3.39 -0.74 -10.01
C ARG A 105 4.34 0.46 -10.07
N GLN A 106 5.10 0.63 -11.16
CA GLN A 106 5.97 1.80 -11.29
C GLN A 106 5.19 3.12 -11.37
N ARG A 107 4.01 3.13 -12.02
CA ARG A 107 3.15 4.32 -12.06
C ARG A 107 2.66 4.68 -10.65
N LEU A 108 2.23 3.68 -9.88
CA LEU A 108 1.80 3.86 -8.50
C LEU A 108 2.96 4.33 -7.61
N ASP A 109 4.16 3.76 -7.75
CA ASP A 109 5.34 4.19 -7.02
C ASP A 109 5.70 5.66 -7.33
N ALA A 110 5.63 6.07 -8.60
CA ALA A 110 5.86 7.46 -9.00
C ALA A 110 4.78 8.41 -8.47
N ALA A 111 3.51 7.98 -8.44
CA ALA A 111 2.41 8.77 -7.86
C ALA A 111 2.59 8.93 -6.34
N ASN A 112 2.94 7.85 -5.64
CA ASN A 112 3.22 7.88 -4.20
C ASN A 112 4.38 8.83 -3.88
N GLN A 113 5.47 8.79 -4.64
CA GLN A 113 6.60 9.73 -4.45
C GLN A 113 6.16 11.20 -4.59
N LYS A 114 5.33 11.51 -5.59
CA LYS A 114 4.79 12.86 -5.78
C LYS A 114 3.90 13.29 -4.62
N LEU A 115 3.02 12.40 -4.14
CA LEU A 115 2.14 12.67 -3.00
C LEU A 115 2.95 12.91 -1.71
N THR A 116 3.98 12.10 -1.45
CA THR A 116 4.88 12.31 -0.32
C THR A 116 5.55 13.68 -0.37
N GLN A 117 6.08 14.09 -1.53
CA GLN A 117 6.68 15.41 -1.70
C GLN A 117 5.68 16.56 -1.53
N GLN A 118 4.41 16.36 -1.91
CA GLN A 118 3.36 17.35 -1.70
C GLN A 118 3.00 17.48 -0.21
N LEU A 119 2.90 16.35 0.49
CA LEU A 119 2.67 16.32 1.94
C LEU A 119 3.80 17.01 2.70
N GLU A 120 5.06 16.73 2.36
CA GLU A 120 6.22 17.39 2.97
C GLU A 120 6.15 18.91 2.80
N ARG A 121 5.92 19.39 1.57
CA ARG A 121 5.78 20.82 1.28
C ARG A 121 4.62 21.46 2.04
N SER A 122 3.45 20.83 2.03
CA SER A 122 2.27 21.33 2.75
C SER A 122 2.51 21.36 4.26
N SER A 123 3.19 20.35 4.81
CA SER A 123 3.51 20.27 6.23
C SER A 123 4.46 21.40 6.66
N GLN A 124 5.43 21.73 5.80
CA GLN A 124 6.36 22.82 6.06
C GLN A 124 5.64 24.17 6.02
N GLN A 125 4.79 24.39 5.01
CA GLN A 125 3.98 25.61 4.91
C GLN A 125 3.07 25.79 6.13
N ALA A 126 2.47 24.70 6.63
CA ALA A 126 1.64 24.74 7.83
C ALA A 126 2.46 25.15 9.07
N LYS A 127 3.65 24.57 9.26
CA LYS A 127 4.57 24.94 10.37
C LYS A 127 4.98 26.41 10.29
N ASP A 128 5.35 26.89 9.11
CA ASP A 128 5.74 28.29 8.91
C ASP A 128 4.57 29.25 9.18
N SER A 129 3.36 28.86 8.77
CA SER A 129 2.15 29.64 9.04
C SER A 129 1.82 29.69 10.53
N GLN A 130 1.99 28.59 11.26
CA GLN A 130 1.81 28.54 12.70
C GLN A 130 2.84 29.42 13.41
N ALA A 131 4.12 29.35 13.02
CA ALA A 131 5.17 30.17 13.62
C ALA A 131 4.90 31.67 13.45
N ARG A 132 4.38 32.09 12.28
CA ARG A 132 3.96 33.46 12.03
C ARG A 132 2.75 33.85 12.88
N ALA A 133 1.76 32.97 13.03
CA ALA A 133 0.61 33.22 13.88
C ALA A 133 1.05 33.44 15.35
N ASP A 134 1.94 32.59 15.86
CA ASP A 134 2.49 32.71 17.22
C ASP A 134 3.31 34.00 17.40
N GLU A 135 4.07 34.41 16.38
CA GLU A 135 4.77 35.70 16.38
C GLU A 135 3.80 36.89 16.43
N LEU A 136 2.74 36.87 15.62
CA LEU A 136 1.72 37.91 15.63
C LEU A 136 0.97 37.98 16.96
N GLN A 137 0.64 36.83 17.55
CA GLN A 137 0.01 36.78 18.86
C GLN A 137 0.89 37.42 19.94
N ARG A 138 2.18 37.09 19.97
CA ARG A 138 3.14 37.73 20.89
C ARG A 138 3.21 39.25 20.73
N LYS A 139 3.10 39.76 19.50
CA LYS A 139 3.05 41.21 19.23
C LYS A 139 1.75 41.83 19.73
N LEU A 140 0.61 41.18 19.53
CA LEU A 140 -0.68 41.64 20.04
C LEU A 140 -0.67 41.71 21.57
N ASP A 141 -0.13 40.69 22.24
CA ASP A 141 -0.04 40.65 23.70
C ASP A 141 0.86 41.79 24.22
N ALA A 142 2.01 42.03 23.58
CA ALA A 142 2.90 43.14 23.93
C ALA A 142 2.23 44.52 23.74
N LEU A 143 1.43 44.69 22.68
CA LEU A 143 0.66 45.92 22.47
C LEU A 143 -0.42 46.11 23.55
N ALA A 144 -1.13 45.04 23.91
CA ALA A 144 -2.13 45.08 24.97
C ALA A 144 -1.52 45.44 26.34
N ASP A 145 -0.30 44.96 26.63
CA ASP A 145 0.42 45.32 27.86
C ASP A 145 0.85 46.80 27.85
N ILE A 146 1.27 47.33 26.70
CA ILE A 146 1.55 48.76 26.53
C ILE A 146 0.28 49.58 26.82
N GLU A 147 -0.85 49.22 26.19
CA GLU A 147 -2.13 49.90 26.40
C GLU A 147 -2.57 49.94 27.87
N ARG A 148 -2.34 48.86 28.62
CA ARG A 148 -2.62 48.82 30.07
C ARG A 148 -1.66 49.67 30.91
N SER A 149 -0.40 49.77 30.50
CA SER A 149 0.63 50.54 31.22
C SER A 149 0.56 52.04 30.98
N LEU A 150 -0.18 52.49 29.95
CA LEU A 150 -0.40 53.91 29.70
C LEU A 150 -1.32 54.51 30.77
N PRO A 151 -0.91 55.59 31.46
CA PRO A 151 -1.77 56.27 32.42
C PRO A 151 -3.00 56.84 31.73
N GLY A 152 -4.18 56.58 32.30
CA GLY A 152 -5.50 56.75 31.68
C GLY A 152 -5.62 57.98 30.77
N ALA A 153 -5.86 57.73 29.48
CA ALA A 153 -6.34 58.74 28.57
C ALA A 153 -7.63 59.33 29.15
N ARG A 154 -7.54 60.55 29.70
CA ARG A 154 -8.72 61.32 30.09
C ARG A 154 -9.60 61.42 28.85
N VAL A 155 -10.75 60.76 28.86
CA VAL A 155 -11.81 61.00 27.88
C VAL A 155 -12.15 62.49 27.99
N PRO A 156 -11.91 63.33 26.96
CA PRO A 156 -12.37 64.70 27.02
C PRO A 156 -13.89 64.66 27.05
N SER A 157 -14.49 65.04 28.17
CA SER A 157 -15.94 65.29 28.24
C SER A 157 -16.25 66.39 27.25
N ARG A 158 -16.80 66.02 26.09
CA ARG A 158 -17.28 66.95 25.07
C ARG A 158 -18.44 67.71 25.69
N GLY A 159 -18.15 68.85 26.31
CA GLY A 159 -19.15 69.78 26.79
C GLY A 159 -20.04 70.17 25.62
N VAL A 160 -21.31 69.82 25.70
CA VAL A 160 -22.36 70.32 24.80
C VAL A 160 -22.78 71.68 25.34
N PRO A 161 -22.53 72.80 24.63
CA PRO A 161 -23.09 74.08 25.03
C PRO A 161 -24.60 74.07 24.75
N ARG A 162 -25.37 74.57 25.73
CA ARG A 162 -26.82 74.80 25.65
C ARG A 162 -27.15 75.97 24.73
#